data_AF-A0A6M3X755-F1
#
_entry.id   AF-A0A6M3X755-F1
#
_cell.length_a   1.000
_cell.length_b   1.000
_cell.length_c   1.000
_cell.angle_alpha   90.00
_cell.angle_beta   90.00
_cell.angle_gamma   90.00
#
_symmetry.space_group_name_H-M   'P 1'
#
loop_
_entity.id
_entity.type
_entity.pdbx_description
1 polymer ?
#
loop_
_entity_poly.entity_id
_entity_poly.type
_entity_poly.pdbx_seq_one_letter_code
_entity_poly.pdbx_strand_id
1 'polypeptide(L)'
;MRMTHHAWERWQQRHPTLDPQKEFASARRAGKRLRLLLRGPDPVLDDPLRDEARQYLVTSSGVVFVVAGDGVVVTVLRLGEAKRRARALRRKEGMTEWVT
;
A
#
# COMPACT_ATOMS: atom_id res chain seq x y z
N MET A 1 11.99 7.48 10.89
CA MET A 1 11.08 6.44 10.35
C MET A 1 11.93 5.24 9.93
N ARG A 2 11.51 4.00 10.22
CA ARG A 2 12.28 2.79 9.89
C ARG A 2 11.56 1.99 8.79
N MET A 3 12.31 1.56 7.77
CA MET A 3 11.85 0.59 6.78
C MET A 3 12.27 -0.81 7.21
N THR A 4 11.36 -1.77 7.12
CA THR A 4 11.73 -3.19 7.24
C THR A 4 12.63 -3.60 6.07
N HIS A 5 13.39 -4.68 6.25
CA HIS A 5 14.21 -5.25 5.18
C HIS A 5 13.36 -5.58 3.94
N HIS A 6 12.20 -6.20 4.15
CA HIS A 6 11.26 -6.51 3.06
C HIS A 6 10.80 -5.26 2.30
N ALA A 7 10.44 -4.18 3.01
CA ALA A 7 10.06 -2.92 2.36
C ALA A 7 11.22 -2.34 1.55
N TRP A 8 12.45 -2.46 2.03
CA TRP A 8 13.65 -2.01 1.33
C TRP A 8 13.93 -2.81 0.05
N GLU A 9 13.83 -4.14 0.10
CA GLU A 9 13.99 -4.98 -1.09
C GLU A 9 12.93 -4.65 -2.15
N ARG A 10 11.67 -4.48 -1.73
CA ARG A 10 10.58 -4.05 -2.61
C ARG A 10 10.82 -2.66 -3.19
N TRP A 11 11.42 -1.76 -2.42
CA TRP A 11 11.83 -0.44 -2.91
C TRP A 11 12.82 -0.58 -4.05
N GLN A 12 13.92 -1.31 -3.84
CA GLN A 12 14.96 -1.51 -4.84
C GLN A 12 14.42 -2.15 -6.12
N GLN A 13 13.50 -3.12 -6.00
CA GLN A 13 12.88 -3.77 -7.15
C GLN A 13 11.94 -2.85 -7.94
N ARG A 14 11.20 -1.96 -7.26
CA ARG A 14 10.09 -1.21 -7.87
C ARG A 14 10.41 0.26 -8.15
N HIS A 15 11.37 0.82 -7.42
CA HIS A 15 11.67 2.25 -7.37
C HIS A 15 13.19 2.52 -7.29
N PRO A 16 14.05 1.84 -8.08
CA PRO A 16 15.51 1.95 -7.93
C PRO A 16 16.05 3.37 -8.20
N THR A 17 15.32 4.17 -8.98
CA THR A 17 15.73 5.53 -9.35
C THR A 17 15.18 6.62 -8.43
N LEU A 18 14.31 6.25 -7.48
CA LEU A 18 13.71 7.20 -6.55
C LEU A 18 14.45 7.18 -5.22
N ASP A 19 14.67 8.37 -4.66
CA ASP A 19 15.26 8.53 -3.34
C ASP A 19 14.20 8.25 -2.25
N PRO A 20 14.40 7.21 -1.42
CA PRO A 20 13.42 6.84 -0.40
C PRO A 20 13.16 7.93 0.65
N GLN A 21 14.18 8.72 1.02
CA GLN A 21 14.03 9.77 2.02
C GLN A 21 13.24 10.96 1.47
N LYS A 22 13.53 11.39 0.24
CA LYS A 22 12.80 12.47 -0.45
C LYS A 22 11.35 12.09 -0.70
N GLU A 23 11.13 10.88 -1.21
CA GLU A 23 9.78 10.36 -1.43
C GLU A 23 9.00 10.31 -0.13
N PHE A 24 9.63 9.81 0.94
CA PHE A 24 9.00 9.75 2.25
C PHE A 24 8.67 11.15 2.81
N ALA A 25 9.59 12.11 2.71
CA ALA A 25 9.37 13.48 3.16
C ALA A 25 8.21 14.17 2.41
N SER A 26 8.00 13.81 1.14
CA SER A 26 6.89 14.29 0.32
C SER A 26 5.56 13.55 0.57
N ALA A 27 5.60 12.42 1.30
CA ALA A 27 4.46 11.52 1.41
C ALA A 27 3.33 12.15 2.23
N ARG A 28 2.11 12.07 1.72
CA ARG A 28 0.90 12.54 2.39
C ARG A 28 -0.01 11.37 2.72
N ARG A 29 -0.82 11.51 3.76
CA ARG A 29 -1.81 10.49 4.13
C ARG A 29 -2.77 10.24 2.97
N ALA A 30 -2.99 8.97 2.63
CA ALA A 30 -3.90 8.57 1.58
C ALA A 30 -5.32 9.09 1.84
N GLY A 31 -5.97 9.60 0.79
CA GLY A 31 -7.37 10.03 0.86
C GLY A 31 -8.32 8.87 1.20
N LYS A 32 -9.54 9.18 1.66
CA LYS A 32 -10.55 8.18 2.10
C LYS A 32 -10.79 7.10 1.05
N ARG A 33 -10.97 7.47 -0.22
CA ARG A 33 -11.21 6.53 -1.32
C ARG A 33 -10.05 5.56 -1.53
N LEU A 34 -8.81 6.05 -1.47
CA LEU A 34 -7.64 5.19 -1.64
C LEU A 34 -7.45 4.26 -0.44
N ARG A 35 -7.63 4.75 0.78
CA ARG A 35 -7.65 3.89 1.97
C ARG A 35 -8.69 2.77 1.88
N LEU A 36 -9.90 3.09 1.41
CA LEU A 36 -10.95 2.08 1.18
C LEU A 36 -10.62 1.10 0.04
N LEU A 37 -9.83 1.52 -0.95
CA LEU A 37 -9.36 0.62 -2.02
C LEU A 37 -8.23 -0.30 -1.56
N LEU A 38 -7.44 0.15 -0.59
CA LEU A 38 -6.31 -0.60 -0.04
C LEU A 38 -6.67 -1.42 1.20
N ARG A 39 -7.87 -1.21 1.76
CA ARG A 39 -8.51 -2.10 2.72
C ARG A 39 -9.02 -3.33 1.98
N GLY A 40 -8.61 -4.50 2.45
CA GLY A 40 -8.88 -5.79 1.80
C GLY A 40 -7.73 -6.76 2.06
N PRO A 41 -7.97 -8.07 1.92
CA PRO A 41 -6.95 -9.08 2.11
C PRO A 41 -5.80 -8.81 1.15
N ASP A 42 -4.64 -8.42 1.68
CA ASP A 42 -3.45 -8.13 0.87
C ASP A 42 -2.73 -9.45 0.58
N PRO A 43 -2.75 -9.98 -0.65
CA PRO A 43 -2.09 -11.24 -0.97
C PRO A 43 -0.55 -11.14 -0.97
N VAL A 44 0.03 -9.95 -0.78
CA VAL A 44 1.49 -9.75 -0.73
C VAL A 44 1.99 -9.55 0.69
N LEU A 45 1.11 -9.13 1.59
CA LEU A 45 1.36 -9.20 3.01
C LEU A 45 0.71 -10.51 3.46
N ASP A 46 1.47 -11.60 3.41
CA ASP A 46 1.14 -12.91 3.98
C ASP A 46 1.09 -12.84 5.52
N ASP A 47 0.54 -11.73 6.03
CA ASP A 47 0.60 -11.24 7.37
C ASP A 47 -0.84 -10.90 7.80
N PRO A 48 -1.43 -11.74 8.67
CA PRO A 48 -2.78 -11.55 9.20
C PRO A 48 -2.91 -10.34 10.14
N LEU A 49 -1.87 -9.49 10.27
CA LEU A 49 -1.92 -8.23 11.01
C LEU A 49 -2.94 -7.27 10.40
N ARG A 50 -4.18 -7.47 10.87
CA ARG A 50 -5.38 -6.63 10.88
C ARG A 50 -5.24 -5.28 10.17
N ASP A 51 -6.09 -5.12 9.15
CA ASP A 51 -6.39 -3.93 8.35
C ASP A 51 -6.63 -2.63 9.16
N GLU A 52 -6.78 -2.72 10.47
CA GLU A 52 -7.24 -1.65 11.36
C GLU A 52 -6.12 -0.71 11.81
N ALA A 53 -4.87 -1.19 11.90
CA ALA A 53 -3.73 -0.40 12.41
C ALA A 53 -2.82 0.16 11.29
N ARG A 54 -3.12 -0.12 10.01
CA ARG A 54 -2.27 0.29 8.89
C ARG A 54 -2.58 1.72 8.43
N GLN A 55 -1.53 2.51 8.26
CA GLN A 55 -1.59 3.81 7.61
C GLN A 55 -1.01 3.71 6.20
N TYR A 56 -1.65 4.37 5.25
CA TYR A 56 -1.18 4.43 3.88
C TYR A 56 -0.73 5.86 3.59
N LEU A 57 0.53 6.02 3.20
CA LEU A 57 1.08 7.30 2.76
C LEU A 57 1.36 7.23 1.28
N VAL A 58 1.14 8.34 0.57
CA VAL A 58 1.23 8.41 -0.88
C VAL A 58 2.04 9.62 -1.28
N THR A 59 2.99 9.40 -2.17
CA THR A 59 3.84 10.47 -2.72
C THR A 59 3.27 11.01 -4.01
N SER A 60 3.72 12.20 -4.41
CA SER A 60 3.41 12.78 -5.72
C SER A 60 3.88 11.91 -6.88
N SER A 61 4.97 11.16 -6.69
CA SER A 61 5.52 10.20 -7.66
C SER A 61 4.70 8.91 -7.75
N GLY A 62 3.62 8.80 -6.96
CA GLY A 62 2.74 7.64 -6.97
C GLY A 62 3.32 6.43 -6.25
N VAL A 63 4.22 6.62 -5.28
CA VAL A 63 4.64 5.56 -4.35
C VAL A 63 3.62 5.51 -3.21
N VAL A 64 3.28 4.30 -2.79
CA VAL A 64 2.42 4.06 -1.63
C VAL A 64 3.24 3.33 -0.57
N PHE A 65 3.43 3.98 0.58
CA PHE A 65 3.99 3.36 1.77
C PHE A 65 2.89 2.75 2.61
N VAL A 66 3.06 1.48 2.96
CA VAL A 66 2.22 0.81 3.96
C VAL A 66 2.98 0.87 5.29
N VAL A 67 2.38 1.56 6.24
CA VAL A 67 2.97 1.86 7.54
C VAL A 67 2.17 1.15 8.61
N ALA A 68 2.83 0.37 9.46
CA ALA A 68 2.22 -0.32 10.59
C ALA A 68 2.70 0.30 11.90
N GLY A 69 1.82 0.29 12.92
CA GLY A 69 2.14 0.70 14.29
C GLY A 69 2.79 2.08 14.37
N ASP A 70 3.91 2.15 15.09
CA ASP A 70 4.68 3.37 15.42
C ASP A 70 5.49 3.95 14.25
N GLY A 71 4.95 3.91 13.02
CA GLY A 71 5.62 4.50 11.86
C GLY A 71 6.67 3.59 11.20
N VAL A 72 6.48 2.26 11.25
CA VAL A 72 7.35 1.31 10.55
C VAL A 72 6.79 1.03 9.15
N VAL A 73 7.60 1.23 8.11
CA VAL A 73 7.20 0.87 6.74
C VAL A 73 7.39 -0.63 6.54
N VAL A 74 6.29 -1.34 6.33
CA VAL A 74 6.27 -2.81 6.15
C VAL A 74 6.31 -3.23 4.68
N THR A 75 5.79 -2.39 3.77
CA THR A 75 5.94 -2.61 2.33
C THR A 75 5.72 -1.31 1.54
N VAL A 76 6.11 -1.33 0.27
CA VAL A 76 5.94 -0.22 -0.67
C VAL A 76 5.35 -0.71 -1.99
N LEU A 77 4.38 0.04 -2.53
CA LEU A 77 3.67 -0.30 -3.77
C LEU A 77 3.71 0.89 -4.74
N ARG A 78 3.58 0.61 -6.03
CA ARG A 78 3.18 1.66 -7.00
C ARG A 78 1.68 1.90 -6.87
N LEU A 79 1.24 3.16 -6.88
CA LEU A 79 -0.17 3.55 -6.80
C LEU A 79 -1.01 2.88 -7.91
N GLY A 80 -0.46 2.77 -9.12
CA GLY A 80 -1.11 2.07 -10.23
C GLY A 80 -1.33 0.59 -9.96
N GLU A 81 -0.34 -0.08 -9.34
CA GLU A 81 -0.42 -1.48 -8.95
C GLU A 81 -1.45 -1.69 -7.84
N ALA A 82 -1.44 -0.81 -6.84
CA ALA A 82 -2.36 -0.83 -5.72
C ALA A 82 -3.83 -0.68 -6.21
N LYS A 83 -4.08 0.23 -7.15
CA LYS A 83 -5.40 0.38 -7.81
C LYS A 83 -5.79 -0.84 -8.63
N ARG A 84 -4.86 -1.43 -9.40
CA ARG A 84 -5.13 -2.64 -10.19
C ARG A 84 -5.52 -3.82 -9.30
N ARG A 85 -4.82 -4.01 -8.18
CA ARG A 85 -5.13 -5.06 -7.20
C ARG A 85 -6.48 -4.87 -6.54
N ALA A 86 -6.79 -3.65 -6.09
CA ALA A 86 -8.10 -3.32 -5.54
C ALA A 86 -9.24 -3.66 -6.52
N ARG A 87 -9.05 -3.36 -7.81
CA ARG A 87 -10.00 -3.74 -8.87
C ARG A 87 -10.07 -5.25 -9.12
N ALA A 88 -8.96 -5.97 -8.98
CA ALA A 88 -8.93 -7.42 -9.12
C ALA A 88 -9.64 -8.13 -7.95
N LEU A 89 -9.40 -7.68 -6.72
CA LEU A 89 -10.09 -8.16 -5.52
C LEU A 89 -11.59 -7.91 -5.61
N ARG A 90 -12.02 -6.69 -5.97
CA ARG A 90 -13.45 -6.39 -6.20
C ARG A 90 -14.09 -7.23 -7.30
N ARG A 91 -13.34 -7.67 -8.32
CA ARG A 91 -13.85 -8.59 -9.34
C ARG A 91 -13.94 -10.03 -8.84
N LYS A 92 -13.04 -10.43 -7.95
CA LYS A 92 -13.04 -11.75 -7.31
C LYS A 92 -14.15 -11.86 -6.26
N GLU A 93 -14.37 -10.80 -5.48
CA GLU A 93 -15.46 -10.67 -4.52
C GLU A 93 -16.80 -10.37 -5.22
N GLY A 94 -16.78 -9.74 -6.40
CA GLY A 94 -17.93 -9.48 -7.25
C GLY A 94 -18.51 -10.71 -7.97
N MET A 95 -18.14 -11.93 -7.57
CA MET A 95 -18.91 -13.15 -7.83
C MET A 95 -19.71 -13.59 -6.59
N THR A 96 -19.86 -12.71 -5.60
CA THR A 96 -20.74 -12.89 -4.45
C THR A 96 -21.39 -11.53 -4.15
N GLU A 97 -22.60 -11.37 -4.70
CA GLU A 97 -23.59 -10.36 -4.32
C GLU A 97 -23.22 -8.90 -4.56
N TRP A 98 -23.70 -8.35 -5.69
CA TRP A 98 -24.75 -7.32 -5.65
C TRP A 98 -25.63 -7.53 -6.90
N VAL A 99 -26.63 -8.40 -6.71
CA VAL A 99 -27.93 -8.31 -7.37
C VAL A 99 -28.65 -7.12 -6.75
N THR A 100 -29.28 -6.32 -7.62
CA THR A 100 -30.23 -5.20 -7.38
C THR A 100 -29.74 -3.94 -6.69
#